data_AF-A0A4Y2FVU7-F1
#
_entry.id   AF-A0A4Y2FVU7-F1
#
_cell.length_a   1.000
_cell.length_b   1.000
_cell.length_c   1.000
_cell.angle_alpha   90.00
_cell.angle_beta   90.00
_cell.angle_gamma   90.00
#
_symmetry.space_group_name_H-M   'P 1'
#
loop_
_entity.id
_entity.type
_entity.pdbx_description
1 polymer ?
#
loop_
_entity_poly.entity_id
_entity_poly.type
_entity_poly.pdbx_seq_one_letter_code
_entity_poly.pdbx_strand_id
1 'polypeptide(L)'
;MAASEWSIVDPKYRFAVELIHIVNDLCYAKVAQVFPRLQDDLFKEEYKQLVKFHLEEEEKHFIELIARYTNGKFDENTYQKCFKTFIDFYRPQVYSESGLVCFCAAIVYLAIFFSNAAPGVSSIDGIKDYIFSLLSDVLSRGPLEHSSW
;
A
#
# COMPACT_ATOMS: atom_id res chain seq x y z
N MET A 1 -4.91 4.60 -18.61
CA MET A 1 -5.43 3.33 -19.15
C MET A 1 -6.28 2.70 -18.06
N ALA A 2 -7.55 2.43 -18.34
CA ALA A 2 -8.44 1.78 -17.37
C ALA A 2 -7.91 0.36 -17.10
N ALA A 3 -7.71 0.00 -15.84
CA ALA A 3 -7.47 -1.38 -15.46
C ALA A 3 -8.67 -2.20 -15.99
N SER A 4 -8.42 -3.16 -16.88
CA SER A 4 -9.47 -3.99 -17.46
C SER A 4 -10.29 -4.64 -16.33
N GLU A 5 -11.61 -4.68 -16.46
CA GLU A 5 -12.58 -5.23 -15.48
C GLU A 5 -12.20 -6.64 -14.95
N TRP A 6 -11.38 -7.38 -15.69
CA TRP A 6 -10.80 -8.67 -15.30
C TRP A 6 -9.78 -8.61 -14.14
N SER A 7 -9.13 -7.46 -13.93
CA SER A 7 -8.10 -7.29 -12.88
C SER A 7 -8.69 -7.24 -11.47
N ILE A 8 -9.96 -6.86 -11.32
CA ILE A 8 -10.68 -6.80 -10.03
C ILE A 8 -11.11 -8.21 -9.54
N VAL A 9 -11.01 -9.23 -10.41
CA VAL A 9 -11.35 -10.62 -10.07
C VAL A 9 -10.21 -11.33 -9.35
N ASP A 10 -8.94 -10.91 -9.55
CA ASP A 10 -7.81 -11.48 -8.79
C ASP A 10 -7.82 -10.89 -7.36
N PRO A 11 -7.96 -11.71 -6.31
CA PRO A 11 -8.03 -11.23 -4.94
C PRO A 11 -6.81 -10.45 -4.48
N LYS A 12 -5.61 -10.72 -5.02
CA LYS A 12 -4.37 -10.02 -4.65
C LYS A 12 -4.30 -8.65 -5.29
N TYR A 13 -4.67 -8.55 -6.57
CA TYR A 13 -4.73 -7.26 -7.25
C TYR A 13 -5.80 -6.38 -6.61
N ARG A 14 -6.96 -6.98 -6.30
CA ARG A 14 -8.03 -6.31 -5.58
C ARG A 14 -7.58 -5.83 -4.20
N PHE A 15 -6.88 -6.65 -3.42
CA PHE A 15 -6.30 -6.23 -2.13
C PHE A 15 -5.47 -4.94 -2.29
N ALA A 16 -4.58 -4.90 -3.29
CA ALA A 16 -3.74 -3.73 -3.55
C ALA A 16 -4.59 -2.49 -3.90
N VAL A 17 -5.60 -2.66 -4.76
CA VAL A 17 -6.51 -1.58 -5.17
C VAL A 17 -7.31 -1.08 -3.98
N GLU A 18 -7.94 -1.95 -3.19
CA GLU A 18 -8.73 -1.55 -2.03
C GLU A 18 -7.89 -0.80 -1.00
N LEU A 19 -6.68 -1.30 -0.71
CA LEU A 19 -5.76 -0.63 0.20
C LEU A 19 -5.40 0.78 -0.28
N ILE A 20 -5.11 0.96 -1.57
CA ILE A 20 -4.82 2.27 -2.16
C ILE A 20 -6.01 3.22 -1.98
N HIS A 21 -7.23 2.76 -2.21
CA HIS A 21 -8.42 3.61 -2.03
C HIS A 21 -8.58 4.01 -0.57
N ILE A 22 -8.49 3.06 0.35
CA ILE A 22 -8.61 3.33 1.79
C ILE A 22 -7.58 4.36 2.25
N VAL A 23 -6.30 4.16 1.93
CA VAL A 23 -5.24 5.10 2.34
C VAL A 23 -5.47 6.47 1.70
N ASN A 24 -5.81 6.52 0.40
CA ASN A 24 -6.06 7.79 -0.28
C ASN A 24 -7.28 8.53 0.28
N ASP A 25 -8.34 7.83 0.66
CA ASP A 25 -9.53 8.42 1.28
C ASP A 25 -9.23 8.96 2.67
N LEU A 26 -8.43 8.23 3.46
CA LEU A 26 -7.98 8.67 4.78
C LEU A 26 -7.08 9.92 4.71
N CYS A 27 -6.18 9.99 3.72
CA CYS A 27 -5.25 11.11 3.60
C CYS A 27 -5.85 12.37 2.93
N TYR A 28 -6.80 12.21 2.01
CA TYR A 28 -7.27 13.32 1.16
C TYR A 28 -8.80 13.49 1.12
N ALA A 29 -9.54 12.79 1.99
CA ALA A 29 -10.99 12.88 2.13
C ALA A 29 -11.76 12.73 0.80
N LYS A 30 -11.31 11.80 -0.06
CA LYS A 30 -11.99 11.50 -1.33
C LYS A 30 -13.21 10.59 -1.09
N VAL A 31 -14.06 10.51 -2.11
CA VAL A 31 -15.32 9.74 -2.04
C VAL A 31 -15.00 8.26 -1.90
N ALA A 32 -15.48 7.65 -0.82
CA ALA A 32 -15.33 6.23 -0.55
C ALA A 32 -15.84 5.40 -1.73
N GLN A 33 -14.94 4.67 -2.38
CA GLN A 33 -15.30 3.74 -3.44
C GLN A 33 -15.76 2.42 -2.82
N VAL A 34 -16.96 1.97 -3.19
CA VAL A 34 -17.52 0.70 -2.72
C VAL A 34 -17.15 -0.42 -3.69
N PHE A 35 -16.41 -1.41 -3.20
CA PHE A 35 -16.07 -2.60 -3.96
C PHE A 35 -17.08 -3.74 -3.66
N PRO A 36 -17.62 -4.44 -4.67
CA PRO A 36 -18.58 -5.53 -4.46
C PRO A 36 -17.88 -6.74 -3.82
N ARG A 37 -18.37 -7.29 -2.70
CA ARG A 37 -17.69 -8.42 -2.02
C ARG A 37 -17.48 -9.63 -2.94
N LEU A 38 -16.29 -10.23 -2.90
CA LEU A 38 -16.00 -11.51 -3.56
C LEU A 38 -16.07 -12.66 -2.56
N GLN A 39 -16.21 -13.87 -3.09
CA GLN A 39 -16.23 -15.10 -2.30
C GLN A 39 -14.87 -15.38 -1.64
N ASP A 40 -13.77 -15.03 -2.31
CA ASP A 40 -12.39 -15.23 -1.84
C ASP A 40 -11.68 -13.88 -1.58
N ASP A 41 -12.36 -12.95 -0.91
CA ASP A 41 -11.81 -11.63 -0.63
C ASP A 41 -10.66 -11.69 0.39
N LEU A 42 -9.48 -11.21 -0.01
CA LEU A 42 -8.32 -11.12 0.89
C LEU A 42 -8.41 -9.92 1.83
N PHE A 43 -9.18 -8.89 1.48
CA PHE A 43 -9.22 -7.65 2.25
C PHE A 43 -10.38 -7.68 3.26
N LYS A 44 -10.06 -7.88 4.55
CA LYS A 44 -11.04 -7.94 5.64
C LYS A 44 -11.40 -6.53 6.12
N GLU A 45 -12.62 -6.33 6.63
CA GLU A 45 -13.05 -5.04 7.22
C GLU A 45 -12.15 -4.61 8.39
N GLU A 46 -11.62 -5.56 9.14
CA GLU A 46 -10.67 -5.33 10.24
C GLU A 46 -9.41 -4.62 9.76
N TYR A 47 -8.97 -4.86 8.52
CA TYR A 47 -7.81 -4.19 7.93
C TYR A 47 -8.06 -2.71 7.71
N LYS A 48 -9.30 -2.28 7.47
CA LYS A 48 -9.61 -0.85 7.35
C LYS A 48 -9.33 -0.10 8.65
N GLN A 49 -9.75 -0.69 9.78
CA GLN A 49 -9.51 -0.10 11.11
C GLN A 49 -8.02 -0.13 11.45
N LEU A 50 -7.35 -1.23 11.14
CA LEU A 50 -5.91 -1.38 11.35
C LEU A 50 -5.11 -0.34 10.55
N VAL A 51 -5.41 -0.18 9.26
CA VAL A 51 -4.78 0.82 8.39
C VAL A 51 -5.02 2.22 8.93
N LYS A 52 -6.26 2.55 9.28
CA LYS A 52 -6.59 3.85 9.86
C LYS A 52 -5.74 4.16 11.10
N PHE A 53 -5.75 3.24 12.08
CA PHE A 53 -4.98 3.40 13.31
C PHE A 53 -3.48 3.56 13.03
N HIS A 54 -2.94 2.71 12.15
CA HIS A 54 -1.52 2.77 11.79
C HIS A 54 -1.14 4.09 11.12
N LEU A 55 -1.96 4.61 10.19
CA LEU A 55 -1.70 5.90 9.56
C LEU A 55 -1.78 7.04 10.59
N GLU A 56 -2.78 7.03 11.48
CA GLU A 56 -2.92 8.06 12.53
C GLU A 56 -1.70 8.11 13.47
N GLU A 57 -1.10 6.96 13.79
CA GLU A 57 0.10 6.87 14.63
C GLU A 57 1.39 7.29 13.89
N GLU A 58 1.56 6.85 12.63
CA GLU A 58 2.83 6.98 11.91
C GLU A 58 2.89 8.17 10.95
N GLU A 59 1.78 8.86 10.66
CA GLU A 59 1.72 9.91 9.63
C GLU A 59 2.83 10.95 9.77
N LYS A 60 3.06 11.46 10.98
CA LYS A 60 4.10 12.46 11.24
C LYS A 60 5.48 11.91 10.87
N HIS A 61 5.75 10.64 11.21
CA HIS A 61 7.02 10.01 10.93
C HIS A 61 7.19 9.71 9.44
N PHE A 62 6.13 9.32 8.72
CA PHE A 62 6.15 9.22 7.26
C PHE A 62 6.54 10.55 6.60
N ILE A 63 5.91 11.65 7.01
CA ILE A 63 6.18 12.98 6.46
C ILE A 63 7.64 13.38 6.74
N GLU A 64 8.13 13.16 7.96
CA GLU A 64 9.52 13.46 8.33
C GLU A 64 10.53 12.65 7.51
N LEU A 65 10.29 11.35 7.33
CA LEU A 65 11.12 10.50 6.47
C LEU A 65 11.10 11.00 5.03
N ILE A 66 9.92 11.23 4.45
CA ILE A 66 9.80 11.73 3.07
C ILE A 66 10.56 13.05 2.90
N ALA A 67 10.38 14.01 3.82
CA ALA A 67 11.06 15.31 3.77
C ALA A 67 12.59 15.15 3.81
N ARG A 68 13.10 14.26 4.67
CA ARG A 68 14.53 13.98 4.83
C ARG A 68 15.17 13.46 3.54
N TYR A 69 14.47 12.63 2.77
CA TYR A 69 15.04 11.99 1.57
C TYR A 69 14.71 12.71 0.26
N THR A 70 13.70 13.57 0.24
CA THR A 70 13.32 14.35 -0.95
C THR A 70 14.05 15.68 -1.05
N ASN A 71 14.35 16.33 0.08
CA ASN A 71 14.90 17.69 0.11
C ASN A 71 14.13 18.66 -0.83
N GLY A 72 12.80 18.50 -0.88
CA GLY A 72 11.91 19.29 -1.74
C GLY A 72 11.86 18.88 -3.22
N LYS A 73 12.57 17.82 -3.64
CA LYS A 73 12.50 17.26 -4.99
C LYS A 73 11.65 15.99 -5.01
N PHE A 74 10.60 16.02 -5.81
CA PHE A 74 9.66 14.91 -6.02
C PHE A 74 9.78 14.44 -7.46
N ASP A 75 10.73 13.54 -7.71
CA ASP A 75 10.98 12.90 -9.00
C ASP A 75 11.08 11.38 -8.80
N GLU A 76 11.20 10.64 -9.91
CA GLU A 76 11.28 9.17 -9.86
C GLU A 76 12.47 8.69 -9.02
N ASN A 77 13.62 9.37 -9.07
CA ASN A 77 14.80 8.95 -8.33
C ASN A 77 14.62 9.17 -6.81
N THR A 78 14.01 10.29 -6.40
CA THR A 78 13.70 10.51 -4.98
C THR A 78 12.59 9.59 -4.49
N TYR A 79 11.62 9.24 -5.34
CA TYR A 79 10.60 8.22 -5.04
C TYR A 79 11.26 6.87 -4.75
N GLN A 80 12.09 6.36 -5.67
CA GLN A 80 12.75 5.06 -5.52
C GLN A 80 13.61 4.98 -4.25
N LYS A 81 14.29 6.08 -3.90
CA LYS A 81 15.05 6.17 -2.63
C LYS A 81 14.14 6.09 -1.41
N CYS A 82 13.07 6.87 -1.39
CA CYS A 82 12.10 6.84 -0.29
C CYS A 82 11.45 5.46 -0.19
N PHE A 83 11.09 4.85 -1.33
CA PHE A 83 10.46 3.54 -1.38
C PHE A 83 11.35 2.47 -0.77
N LYS A 84 12.64 2.43 -1.14
CA LYS A 84 13.61 1.54 -0.50
C LYS A 84 13.72 1.78 1.01
N THR A 85 13.79 3.04 1.44
CA THR A 85 13.85 3.36 2.88
C THR A 85 12.60 2.90 3.61
N PHE A 86 11.41 3.07 3.04
CA PHE A 86 10.16 2.61 3.64
C PHE A 86 10.13 1.08 3.73
N ILE A 87 10.63 0.37 2.72
CA ILE A 87 10.81 -1.09 2.81
C ILE A 87 11.73 -1.44 3.97
N ASP A 88 12.92 -0.84 4.04
CA ASP A 88 13.91 -1.19 5.05
C ASP A 88 13.44 -0.85 6.47
N PHE A 89 12.63 0.20 6.65
CA PHE A 89 12.17 0.67 7.95
C PHE A 89 10.89 -0.03 8.43
N TYR A 90 9.91 -0.21 7.55
CA TYR A 90 8.57 -0.69 7.92
C TYR A 90 8.33 -2.16 7.63
N ARG A 91 9.22 -2.85 6.90
CA ARG A 91 9.07 -4.29 6.70
C ARG A 91 9.19 -5.00 8.07
N PRO A 92 8.17 -5.78 8.48
CA PRO A 92 8.21 -6.48 9.76
C PRO A 92 9.33 -7.51 9.78
N GLN A 93 10.02 -7.65 10.91
CA GLN A 93 11.05 -8.68 11.09
C GLN A 93 10.44 -10.09 11.17
N VAL A 94 9.28 -10.19 11.82
CA VAL A 94 8.51 -11.42 11.96
C VAL A 94 7.21 -11.26 11.19
N TYR A 95 6.83 -12.28 10.44
CA TYR A 95 5.61 -12.23 9.66
C TYR A 95 4.39 -12.26 10.58
N SER A 96 3.47 -11.33 10.34
CA SER A 96 2.09 -11.40 10.80
C SER A 96 1.22 -10.77 9.73
N GLU A 97 -0.02 -11.21 9.62
CA GLU A 97 -0.96 -10.66 8.65
C GLU A 97 -1.21 -9.15 8.90
N SER A 98 -1.35 -8.75 10.18
CA SER A 98 -1.46 -7.34 10.55
C SER A 98 -0.19 -6.55 10.20
N GLY A 99 0.99 -7.11 10.44
CA GLY A 99 2.27 -6.48 10.08
C GLY A 99 2.42 -6.31 8.58
N LEU A 100 1.99 -7.29 7.78
CA LEU A 100 1.95 -7.20 6.32
C LEU A 100 1.01 -6.08 5.86
N VAL A 101 -0.20 -6.00 6.42
CA VAL A 101 -1.18 -4.96 6.07
C VAL A 101 -0.64 -3.56 6.41
N CYS A 102 -0.08 -3.36 7.61
CA CYS A 102 0.52 -2.08 8.00
C CYS A 102 1.69 -1.70 7.10
N PHE A 103 2.56 -2.67 6.79
CA PHE A 103 3.68 -2.46 5.86
C PHE A 103 3.20 -2.02 4.47
N CYS A 104 2.23 -2.73 3.91
CA CYS A 104 1.61 -2.36 2.63
C CYS A 104 0.97 -0.96 2.70
N ALA A 105 0.35 -0.60 3.82
CA ALA A 105 -0.25 0.72 4.01
C ALA A 105 0.81 1.84 4.01
N ALA A 106 1.95 1.63 4.67
CA ALA A 106 3.04 2.60 4.70
C ALA A 106 3.61 2.89 3.31
N ILE A 107 3.85 1.84 2.50
CA ILE A 107 4.37 2.01 1.14
C ILE A 107 3.32 2.58 0.16
N VAL A 108 2.03 2.31 0.40
CA VAL A 108 0.92 2.94 -0.33
C VAL A 108 0.79 4.42 0.00
N TYR A 109 0.91 4.79 1.28
CA TYR A 109 0.93 6.19 1.71
C TYR A 109 1.99 6.97 0.94
N LEU A 110 3.22 6.44 0.88
CA LEU A 110 4.32 7.02 0.12
C LEU A 110 3.96 7.22 -1.36
N ALA A 111 3.39 6.19 -2.00
CA ALA A 111 3.04 6.24 -3.41
C ALA A 111 1.99 7.32 -3.70
N ILE A 112 0.97 7.43 -2.84
CA ILE A 112 -0.07 8.47 -2.94
C ILE A 112 0.53 9.86 -2.71
N PHE A 113 1.38 10.01 -1.69
CA PHE A 113 2.05 11.27 -1.39
C PHE A 113 2.82 11.78 -2.62
N PHE A 114 3.64 10.93 -3.24
CA PHE A 114 4.40 11.29 -4.44
C PHE A 114 3.51 11.55 -5.65
N SER A 115 2.45 10.77 -5.84
CA SER A 115 1.51 10.98 -6.96
C SER A 115 0.80 12.33 -6.88
N ASN A 116 0.55 12.85 -5.66
CA ASN A 116 -0.04 14.17 -5.46
C ASN A 116 1.01 15.29 -5.55
N ALA A 117 2.24 15.05 -5.08
CA ALA A 117 3.31 16.05 -5.10
C ALA A 117 3.91 16.27 -6.51
N ALA A 118 3.95 15.23 -7.35
CA ALA A 118 4.55 15.28 -8.69
C ALA A 118 3.74 14.46 -9.72
N PRO A 119 2.79 15.10 -10.43
CA PRO A 119 2.03 14.44 -11.49
C PRO A 119 2.98 13.97 -12.61
N GLY A 120 3.18 12.67 -12.73
CA GLY A 120 4.11 12.07 -13.72
C GLY A 120 4.98 10.95 -13.17
N VAL A 121 5.11 10.85 -11.85
CA VAL A 121 5.74 9.68 -11.20
C VAL A 121 4.71 8.54 -11.18
N SER A 122 5.06 7.39 -11.76
CA SER A 122 4.16 6.22 -11.87
C SER A 122 4.14 5.40 -10.57
N SER A 123 4.08 6.08 -9.42
CA SER A 123 4.20 5.47 -8.10
C SER A 123 3.04 4.54 -7.76
N ILE A 124 1.81 4.90 -8.17
CA ILE A 124 0.60 4.11 -7.89
C ILE A 124 0.53 2.83 -8.71
N ASP A 125 0.97 2.85 -9.96
CA ASP A 125 1.01 1.62 -10.77
C ASP A 125 2.10 0.68 -10.27
N GLY A 126 3.30 1.20 -10.01
CA GLY A 126 4.40 0.42 -9.44
C GLY A 126 4.07 -0.20 -8.08
N ILE A 127 3.35 0.51 -7.20
CA ILE A 127 3.01 -0.04 -5.88
C ILE A 127 1.97 -1.17 -5.95
N LYS A 128 1.04 -1.10 -6.91
CA LYS A 128 0.09 -2.19 -7.15
C LYS A 128 0.80 -3.46 -7.56
N ASP A 129 1.73 -3.37 -8.51
CA ASP A 129 2.51 -4.51 -8.99
C ASP A 129 3.39 -5.10 -7.88
N TYR A 130 3.98 -4.25 -7.05
CA TYR A 130 4.77 -4.69 -5.90
C TYR A 130 3.94 -5.45 -4.87
N ILE A 131 2.78 -4.92 -4.46
CA ILE A 131 1.90 -5.59 -3.49
C ILE A 131 1.37 -6.91 -4.07
N PHE A 132 1.00 -6.91 -5.35
CA PHE A 132 0.57 -8.13 -6.04
C PHE A 132 1.66 -9.21 -6.00
N SER A 133 2.90 -8.84 -6.32
CA SER A 133 4.05 -9.76 -6.29
C SER A 133 4.33 -10.25 -4.86
N LEU A 134 4.26 -9.36 -3.87
CA LEU A 134 4.45 -9.70 -2.46
C LEU A 134 3.40 -10.70 -1.97
N LEU A 135 2.13 -10.45 -2.25
CA LEU A 135 1.04 -11.38 -1.89
C LEU A 135 1.16 -12.71 -2.61
N SER A 136 1.61 -12.71 -3.87
CA SER A 136 1.83 -13.95 -4.62
C SER A 136 2.92 -14.81 -3.98
N ASP A 137 4.01 -14.19 -3.53
CA ASP A 137 5.10 -14.87 -2.83
C ASP A 137 4.64 -15.42 -1.47
N VAL A 138 3.98 -14.59 -0.65
CA VAL A 138 3.44 -14.99 0.65
C VAL A 138 2.46 -16.16 0.50
N LEU A 139 1.47 -16.03 -0.38
CA LEU A 139 0.42 -17.04 -0.57
C LEU A 139 0.92 -18.35 -1.20
N SER A 140 2.06 -18.33 -1.91
CA SER A 140 2.67 -19.55 -2.42
C SER A 140 3.12 -20.52 -1.32
N ARG A 141 3.25 -20.01 -0.08
CA ARG A 141 3.75 -20.74 1.10
C ARG A 141 2.62 -21.17 2.05
N GLY A 142 1.39 -20.72 1.81
CA GLY A 142 0.20 -21.07 2.58
C GLY A 142 -0.85 -19.95 2.60
N PRO A 143 -1.98 -20.12 3.31
CA PRO A 143 -2.90 -19.02 3.59
C PRO A 143 -2.21 -17.86 4.30
N LEU A 144 -2.72 -16.62 4.19
CA LEU A 144 -2.16 -15.44 4.88
C LEU A 144 -1.95 -15.68 6.37
N GLU A 145 -2.86 -16.41 7.01
CA GLU A 145 -2.85 -16.74 8.44
C GLU A 145 -1.74 -17.75 8.84
N HIS A 146 -1.13 -18.44 7.87
CA HIS A 146 -0.14 -19.50 8.08
C HIS A 146 1.15 -19.31 7.29
N SER A 147 1.33 -18.15 6.66
CA SER A 147 2.50 -17.85 5.82
C SER A 147 3.70 -17.34 6.62
N SER A 148 4.87 -17.24 5.97
CA SER A 148 6.09 -16.62 6.49
C SER A 148 6.76 -15.74 5.42
N TRP A 149 7.63 -14.82 5.85
CA TRP A 149 8.52 -14.05 4.96
C TRP A 149 9.34 -14.92 4.03
#